data_AF-A0A2G6HAL2-F1
#
_entry.id   AF-A0A2G6HAL2-F1
#
_cell.length_a   1.000
_cell.length_b   1.000
_cell.length_c   1.000
_cell.angle_alpha   90.00
_cell.angle_beta   90.00
_cell.angle_gamma   90.00
#
_symmetry.space_group_name_H-M   'P 1'
#
loop_
_entity.id
_entity.type
_entity.pdbx_description
1 polymer ?
#
loop_
_entity_poly.entity_id
_entity_poly.type
_entity_poly.pdbx_seq_one_letter_code
_entity_poly.pdbx_strand_id
1 'polypeptide(L)'
;MLALLIVMLNAGAGLAEGLIFVAILFGSIFLHELGHAWGCHVQGVPVRRVMIFGGGGFCEHGRAVNGREDELITAMGPIVNLVIWAGPIVNLVIWAVCSLIALHMGREIPIWLW
;
A
#
# COMPACT_ATOMS: atom_id res chain seq x y z
N MET A 1 18.07 -5.27 -7.82
CA MET A 1 18.77 -5.73 -6.60
C MET A 1 17.81 -5.96 -5.45
N LEU A 2 16.91 -5.01 -5.12
CA LEU A 2 15.93 -5.16 -4.03
C LEU A 2 14.96 -6.35 -4.18
N ALA A 3 14.38 -6.55 -5.37
CA ALA A 3 13.48 -7.67 -5.63
C ALA A 3 14.16 -9.04 -5.46
N LEU A 4 15.43 -9.15 -5.87
CA LEU A 4 16.22 -10.36 -5.69
C LEU A 4 16.54 -10.61 -4.21
N LEU A 5 16.90 -9.55 -3.47
CA LEU A 5 17.11 -9.62 -2.02
C LEU A 5 15.83 -10.05 -1.29
N ILE A 6 14.67 -9.53 -1.69
CA ILE A 6 13.37 -9.89 -1.14
C ILE A 6 13.03 -11.37 -1.35
N VAL A 7 13.29 -11.91 -2.55
CA VAL A 7 13.09 -13.33 -2.85
C VAL A 7 14.06 -14.19 -2.03
N MET A 8 15.31 -13.75 -1.88
CA MET A 8 16.30 -14.45 -1.04
C MET A 8 15.98 -14.38 0.46
N LEU A 9 15.39 -13.29 0.96
CA LEU A 9 14.89 -13.19 2.33
C LEU A 9 13.64 -14.06 2.55
N ASN A 10 12.88 -14.33 1.50
CA ASN A 10 11.78 -15.30 1.46
C ASN A 10 12.27 -16.72 1.09
N ALA A 11 13.49 -17.11 1.44
CA ALA A 11 14.05 -18.43 1.10
C ALA A 11 13.28 -19.66 1.62
N GLY A 12 12.20 -19.48 2.37
CA GLY A 12 11.26 -20.53 2.78
C GLY A 12 9.90 -20.53 2.06
N ALA A 13 9.62 -19.53 1.21
CA ALA A 13 8.38 -19.41 0.47
C ALA A 13 8.55 -19.96 -0.96
N GLY A 14 7.52 -20.59 -1.51
CA GLY A 14 7.57 -21.06 -2.90
C GLY A 14 7.76 -19.92 -3.90
N LEU A 15 8.14 -20.27 -5.13
CA LEU A 15 8.39 -19.30 -6.19
C LEU A 15 7.16 -18.42 -6.49
N ALA A 16 5.96 -18.99 -6.33
CA ALA A 16 4.70 -18.29 -6.51
C ALA A 16 4.49 -17.20 -5.45
N GLU A 17 4.75 -17.51 -4.18
CA GLU A 17 4.64 -16.59 -3.05
C GLU A 17 5.65 -15.44 -3.19
N GLY A 18 6.88 -15.75 -3.60
CA GLY A 18 7.89 -14.73 -3.90
C GLY A 18 7.45 -13.78 -5.02
N LEU A 19 6.86 -14.30 -6.10
CA LEU A 19 6.32 -13.49 -7.19
C LEU A 19 5.13 -12.63 -6.77
N ILE A 20 4.20 -13.19 -6.01
CA ILE A 20 3.05 -12.47 -5.45
C ILE A 20 3.53 -11.33 -4.56
N PHE A 21 4.51 -11.59 -3.69
CA PHE A 21 5.06 -10.57 -2.82
C PHE A 21 5.71 -9.43 -3.60
N VAL A 22 6.52 -9.75 -4.62
CA VAL A 22 7.14 -8.75 -5.49
C VAL A 22 6.05 -7.94 -6.23
N ALA A 23 5.01 -8.58 -6.75
CA ALA A 23 3.91 -7.90 -7.43
C ALA A 23 3.16 -6.94 -6.51
N ILE A 24 2.86 -7.36 -5.27
CA ILE A 24 2.23 -6.51 -4.26
C ILE A 24 3.14 -5.32 -3.90
N LEU A 25 4.44 -5.56 -3.73
CA LEU A 25 5.39 -4.52 -3.37
C LEU A 25 5.52 -3.46 -4.47
N PHE A 26 5.68 -3.89 -5.73
CA PHE A 26 5.69 -2.96 -6.87
C PHE A 26 4.35 -2.25 -7.05
N GLY A 27 3.23 -2.95 -6.86
CA GLY A 27 1.89 -2.36 -6.90
C GLY A 27 1.70 -1.29 -5.83
N SER A 28 2.18 -1.52 -4.61
CA SER A 28 2.11 -0.53 -3.52
C SER A 28 2.97 0.69 -3.80
N ILE A 29 4.20 0.52 -4.30
CA ILE A 29 5.06 1.65 -4.69
C ILE A 29 4.41 2.45 -5.82
N PHE A 30 3.85 1.77 -6.83
CA PHE A 30 3.13 2.42 -7.92
C PHE A 30 1.96 3.27 -7.41
N LEU A 31 1.12 2.71 -6.52
CA LEU A 31 -0.01 3.43 -5.95
C LEU A 31 0.41 4.59 -5.04
N HIS A 32 1.51 4.47 -4.32
CA HIS A 32 2.11 5.53 -3.52
C HIS A 32 2.47 6.75 -4.38
N GLU A 33 3.19 6.52 -5.48
CA GLU A 33 3.58 7.57 -6.42
C GLU A 33 2.37 8.17 -7.15
N LEU A 34 1.36 7.35 -7.45
CA LEU A 34 0.08 7.83 -7.98
C LEU A 34 -0.65 8.73 -6.97
N GLY A 35 -0.49 8.49 -5.67
CA GLY A 35 -0.99 9.37 -4.60
C GLY A 35 -0.38 10.77 -4.66
N HIS A 36 0.92 10.89 -4.89
CA HIS A 36 1.57 12.19 -5.12
C HIS A 36 1.01 12.89 -6.36
N ALA A 37 0.87 12.17 -7.48
CA ALA A 37 0.29 12.72 -8.71
C ALA A 37 -1.17 13.15 -8.52
N TRP A 38 -1.94 12.41 -7.72
CA TRP A 38 -3.30 12.78 -7.33
C TRP A 38 -3.32 14.05 -6.48
N GLY A 39 -2.39 14.20 -5.53
CA GLY A 39 -2.21 15.43 -4.75
C GLY A 39 -1.99 16.65 -5.64
N CYS A 40 -1.13 16.51 -6.66
CA CYS A 40 -0.92 17.54 -7.68
C CYS A 40 -2.21 17.85 -8.45
N HIS A 41 -2.95 16.81 -8.86
CA HIS A 41 -4.21 16.97 -9.61
C HIS A 41 -5.27 17.74 -8.81
N VAL A 42 -5.44 17.43 -7.53
CA VAL A 42 -6.40 18.12 -6.63
C VAL A 42 -6.05 19.60 -6.45
N GLN A 43 -4.76 19.94 -6.49
CA GLN A 43 -4.28 21.31 -6.36
C GLN A 43 -4.13 22.05 -7.71
N GLY A 44 -4.48 21.41 -8.83
CA GLY A 44 -4.31 21.98 -10.17
C GLY A 44 -2.84 22.17 -10.59
N VAL A 45 -1.91 21.43 -9.97
CA VAL A 45 -0.50 21.42 -10.33
C VAL A 45 -0.31 20.45 -11.51
N PRO A 46 0.22 20.90 -12.67
CA PRO A 46 0.49 20.01 -13.79
C PRO A 46 1.58 19.00 -13.41
N VAL A 47 1.32 17.71 -13.67
CA VAL A 47 2.31 16.64 -13.50
C VAL A 47 3.01 16.41 -14.82
N ARG A 48 4.35 16.49 -14.83
CA ARG A 48 5.15 16.28 -16.06
C ARG A 48 5.44 14.81 -16.32
N ARG A 49 5.85 14.09 -15.29
CA ARG A 49 6.12 12.65 -15.33
C ARG A 49 6.06 12.06 -13.94
N VAL A 50 5.66 10.79 -13.87
CA VAL A 50 5.83 9.94 -12.69
C VAL A 50 6.85 8.89 -13.08
N MET A 51 7.99 8.88 -12.40
CA MET A 51 9.07 7.93 -12.67
C MET A 51 9.18 6.96 -11.51
N ILE A 52 9.23 5.67 -11.83
CA ILE A 52 9.46 4.60 -10.85
C ILE A 52 10.76 3.91 -11.23
N PHE A 53 11.64 3.75 -10.26
CA PHE A 53 12.89 3.02 -10.39
C PHE A 53 13.00 2.01 -9.25
N GLY A 54 13.90 1.03 -9.37
CA GLY A 54 13.95 -0.13 -8.45
C GLY A 54 14.24 0.18 -6.96
N GLY A 55 14.40 1.46 -6.59
CA GLY A 55 14.57 1.92 -5.20
C GLY A 55 13.51 2.95 -4.73
N GLY A 56 12.52 3.32 -5.56
CA GLY A 56 11.50 4.32 -5.21
C GLY A 56 10.80 4.90 -6.43
N GLY A 57 10.15 6.04 -6.26
CA GLY A 57 9.66 6.85 -7.37
C GLY A 57 9.77 8.33 -7.08
N PHE A 58 9.50 9.13 -8.11
CA PHE A 58 9.39 10.57 -7.98
C PHE A 58 8.39 11.11 -8.99
N CYS A 59 7.56 12.05 -8.51
CA CYS A 59 6.62 12.80 -9.32
C CYS A 59 7.23 14.17 -9.69
N GLU A 60 7.48 14.40 -10.98
CA GLU A 60 8.02 15.67 -11.45
C GLU A 60 6.90 16.70 -11.67
N HIS A 61 7.03 17.83 -10.97
CA HIS A 61 6.12 18.96 -11.07
C HIS A 61 6.37 19.77 -12.36
N GLY A 62 5.29 20.16 -13.04
CA GLY A 62 5.33 20.99 -14.24
C GLY A 62 5.55 22.49 -13.98
N ARG A 63 5.41 22.93 -12.72
CA ARG A 63 5.72 24.28 -12.24
C ARG A 63 6.31 24.22 -10.84
N ALA A 64 6.89 25.34 -10.38
CA ALA A 64 7.22 25.51 -8.96
C ALA A 64 5.94 25.44 -8.12
N VAL A 65 6.01 24.66 -7.04
CA VAL A 65 4.95 24.51 -6.03
C VAL A 65 5.27 25.37 -4.82
N ASN A 66 4.25 25.97 -4.22
CA ASN A 66 4.37 26.69 -2.96
C ASN A 66 4.53 25.70 -1.79
N GLY A 67 5.10 26.11 -0.66
CA GLY A 67 5.34 25.21 0.48
C GLY A 67 4.09 24.45 0.97
N ARG A 68 2.92 25.11 0.98
CA ARG A 68 1.64 24.45 1.34
C ARG A 68 1.16 23.42 0.31
N GLU A 69 1.49 23.65 -0.96
CA GLU A 69 1.15 22.70 -2.03
C GLU A 69 2.00 21.44 -1.86
N ASP A 70 3.31 21.64 -1.66
CA ASP A 70 4.29 20.58 -1.46
C ASP A 70 4.03 19.71 -0.21
N GLU A 71 3.59 20.32 0.89
CA GLU A 71 3.20 19.60 2.11
C GLU A 71 2.06 18.61 1.85
N LEU A 72 1.00 19.04 1.15
CA LEU A 72 -0.12 18.13 0.84
C LEU A 72 0.32 17.08 -0.17
N ILE A 73 1.01 17.46 -1.24
CA ILE A 73 1.48 16.52 -2.28
C ILE A 73 2.31 15.43 -1.64
N THR A 74 3.27 15.79 -0.78
CA THR A 74 4.13 14.84 -0.06
C THR A 74 3.34 13.96 0.90
N ALA A 75 2.31 14.48 1.57
CA ALA A 75 1.46 13.69 2.45
C ALA A 75 0.54 12.70 1.70
N MET A 76 0.12 13.02 0.47
CA MET A 76 -0.84 12.21 -0.27
C MET A 76 -0.33 10.80 -0.63
N GLY A 77 0.96 10.63 -0.92
CA GLY A 77 1.54 9.31 -1.18
C GLY A 77 1.41 8.36 0.03
N PRO A 78 1.90 8.73 1.22
CA PRO A 78 1.71 7.96 2.46
C PRO A 78 0.24 7.70 2.80
N ILE A 79 -0.66 8.67 2.57
CA ILE A 79 -2.11 8.50 2.83
C ILE A 79 -2.68 7.38 1.97
N VAL A 80 -2.32 7.28 0.68
CA VAL A 80 -2.76 6.19 -0.19
C VAL A 80 -2.32 4.83 0.37
N ASN A 81 -1.08 4.72 0.86
CA ASN A 81 -0.64 3.49 1.52
C ASN A 81 -1.48 3.21 2.79
N LEU A 82 -1.72 4.19 3.65
CA LEU A 82 -2.53 3.98 4.85
C LEU A 82 -3.96 3.49 4.52
N VAL A 83 -4.58 4.02 3.47
CA VAL A 83 -5.90 3.60 2.99
C VAL A 83 -5.87 2.16 2.47
N ILE A 84 -4.85 1.78 1.70
CA ILE A 84 -4.68 0.40 1.21
C ILE A 84 -4.54 -0.57 2.37
N TRP A 85 -3.78 -0.20 3.40
CA TRP A 85 -3.58 -1.03 4.59
C TRP A 85 -4.79 -1.08 5.53
N ALA A 86 -5.66 -0.07 5.49
CA ALA A 86 -6.85 -0.02 6.34
C ALA A 86 -7.82 -1.19 6.07
N GLY A 87 -8.00 -1.61 4.81
CA GLY A 87 -8.92 -2.70 4.46
C GLY A 87 -8.58 -4.05 5.12
N PRO A 88 -7.36 -4.58 4.93
CA PRO A 88 -6.89 -5.80 5.59
C PRO A 88 -6.94 -5.72 7.12
N ILE A 89 -6.59 -4.56 7.69
CA ILE A 89 -6.63 -4.33 9.15
C ILE A 89 -8.08 -4.43 9.65
N VAL A 90 -9.03 -3.79 8.97
CA VAL A 90 -10.45 -3.86 9.33
C VAL A 90 -10.96 -5.30 9.27
N ASN A 91 -10.60 -6.06 8.23
CA ASN A 91 -10.96 -7.47 8.12
C ASN A 91 -10.38 -8.30 9.29
N LEU A 92 -9.10 -8.09 9.62
CA LEU A 92 -8.46 -8.76 10.76
C LEU A 92 -9.14 -8.44 12.09
N VAL A 93 -9.52 -7.18 12.31
CA VAL A 93 -10.23 -6.75 13.52
C VAL A 93 -11.61 -7.40 13.59
N ILE A 94 -12.36 -7.44 12.48
CA ILE A 94 -13.66 -8.12 12.41
C ILE A 94 -13.49 -9.60 12.76
N TRP A 95 -12.51 -10.28 12.16
CA TRP A 95 -12.22 -11.68 12.45
C TRP A 95 -11.87 -11.93 13.92
N ALA A 96 -11.03 -11.08 14.51
CA ALA A 96 -10.63 -11.20 15.90
C ALA A 96 -11.81 -11.00 16.87
N VAL A 97 -12.67 -10.01 16.60
CA VAL A 97 -13.87 -9.74 17.40
C VAL A 97 -14.86 -10.89 17.31
N CYS A 98 -15.14 -11.39 16.10
CA CYS A 98 -16.02 -12.54 15.89
C CYS A 98 -15.51 -13.79 16.62
N SER A 99 -14.19 -14.03 16.57
CA SER A 99 -13.56 -15.16 17.26
C SER A 99 -13.65 -15.05 18.78
N LEU A 100 -13.43 -13.87 19.35
CA LEU A 100 -13.60 -13.61 20.79
C LEU A 100 -15.06 -13.81 21.25
N ILE A 101 -16.02 -13.35 20.47
CA ILE A 101 -17.45 -13.54 20.74
C ILE A 101 -17.81 -15.03 20.68
N ALA A 102 -17.31 -15.77 19.69
CA ALA A 102 -17.56 -17.20 19.55
C ALA A 102 -17.01 -18.00 20.75
N LEU A 103 -15.80 -17.66 21.22
CA LEU A 103 -15.20 -18.24 22.43
C LEU A 103 -16.05 -17.95 23.68
N HIS A 104 -16.58 -16.74 23.81
CA HIS A 104 -17.41 -16.36 24.96
C HIS A 104 -18.82 -16.98 24.93
N MET A 105 -19.36 -17.21 23.73
CA MET A 105 -20.69 -17.82 23.54
C MET A 105 -20.68 -19.36 23.60
N GLY A 106 -19.53 -20.00 23.84
CA GLY A 106 -19.44 -21.46 23.97
C GLY A 106 -19.92 -22.22 22.73
N ARG A 107 -19.91 -21.58 21.56
CA ARG A 107 -20.43 -22.17 20.31
C ARG A 107 -19.28 -22.63 19.42
N GLU A 108 -19.33 -23.91 19.04
CA GLU A 108 -18.59 -24.50 17.92
C GLU A 108 -19.12 -23.94 16.59
N ILE A 109 -18.84 -22.67 16.29
CA ILE A 109 -19.15 -22.11 14.98
C ILE A 109 -17.97 -22.47 14.05
N PRO A 110 -18.17 -23.30 13.02
CA PRO A 110 -17.09 -23.68 12.12
C PRO A 110 -16.58 -22.44 11.37
N ILE A 111 -15.29 -22.16 11.54
CA ILE A 111 -14.55 -21.00 10.98
C ILE A 111 -14.53 -20.96 9.44
N TRP A 112 -15.04 -22.00 8.77
CA TRP A 112 -14.94 -22.23 7.33
C TRP A 112 -16.10 -21.68 6.47
N LEU A 113 -17.06 -20.96 7.06
CA LEU A 113 -18.31 -20.53 6.39
C LEU A 113 -18.32 -19.07 5.88
N TRP A 114 -17.19 -18.34 5.94
CA TRP A 114 -17.08 -16.97 5.44
C TRP A 114 -15.75 -16.71 4.75
#